data_AF-A0A7Y2VC72-F1
#
_entry.id   AF-A0A7Y2VC72-F1
#
_cell.length_a   1.000
_cell.length_b   1.000
_cell.length_c   1.000
_cell.angle_alpha   90.00
_cell.angle_beta   90.00
_cell.angle_gamma   90.00
#
_symmetry.space_group_name_H-M   'P 1'
#
loop_
_entity.id
_entity.type
_entity.pdbx_description
1 polymer ?
#
loop_
_entity_poly.entity_id
_entity_poly.type
_entity_poly.pdbx_seq_one_letter_code
_entity_poly.pdbx_strand_id
1 'polypeptide(L)' 'LLMMVSAFAGHEFIKKAYDEAVKEKYRFYTYGDAMLVI' A
#
# COMPACT_ATOMS: atom_id res chain seq x y z
N LEU A 1 4.15 0.17 9.91
CA LEU A 1 3.66 1.14 8.89
C LEU A 1 2.32 0.72 8.30
N LEU A 2 2.17 -0.52 7.81
CA LEU A 2 0.92 -0.99 7.18
C LEU A 2 -0.33 -0.83 8.06
N MET A 3 -0.22 -1.06 9.38
CA MET A 3 -1.31 -0.84 10.35
C MET A 3 -1.74 0.63 10.46
N MET A 4 -0.80 1.58 10.39
CA MET A 4 -1.12 3.01 10.44
C MET A 4 -1.86 3.41 9.16
N VAL A 5 -1.35 3.02 7.99
CA VAL A 5 -1.99 3.28 6.69
C VAL A 5 -3.37 2.60 6.60
N SER A 6 -3.52 1.41 7.19
CA SER A 6 -4.82 0.71 7.28
C SER A 6 -5.84 1.46 8.15
N ALA A 7 -5.40 2.21 9.16
CA ALA A 7 -6.29 3.05 9.97
C ALA A 7 -6.77 4.30 9.21
N PHE A 8 -5.98 4.81 8.26
CA PHE A 8 -6.36 5.96 7.42
C PHE A 8 -7.23 5.58 6.22
N ALA A 9 -6.87 4.52 5.50
CA ALA A 9 -7.50 4.15 4.23
C ALA A 9 -8.43 2.93 4.32
N GLY A 10 -8.51 2.30 5.49
CA GLY A 10 -9.25 1.06 5.70
C GLY A 10 -8.45 -0.18 5.30
N HIS A 11 -8.60 -1.25 6.09
CA HIS A 11 -7.80 -2.47 5.94
C HIS A 11 -8.05 -3.21 4.62
N GLU A 12 -9.31 -3.33 4.21
CA GLU A 12 -9.68 -4.01 2.95
C GLU A 12 -9.15 -3.27 1.71
N PHE A 13 -9.21 -1.94 1.73
CA PHE A 13 -8.74 -1.11 0.63
C PHE A 13 -7.22 -1.22 0.47
N ILE A 14 -6.47 -1.11 1.57
CA ILE A 14 -5.02 -1.27 1.55
C ILE A 14 -4.62 -2.67 1.12
N LYS A 15 -5.36 -3.71 1.52
CA LYS A 15 -5.08 -5.07 1.09
C LYS A 15 -5.23 -5.23 -0.42
N LYS A 16 -6.33 -4.73 -1.00
CA LYS A 16 -6.53 -4.75 -2.48
C LYS A 16 -5.48 -3.92 -3.21
N ALA A 17 -5.14 -2.74 -2.71
CA ALA A 17 -4.11 -1.88 -3.31
C ALA A 17 -2.73 -2.54 -3.25
N TYR A 18 -2.43 -3.27 -2.17
CA TYR A 18 -1.19 -4.01 -2.02
C TYR A 18 -1.10 -5.18 -3.01
N ASP A 19 -2.20 -5.93 -3.18
CA ASP A 19 -2.26 -7.02 -4.16
C ASP A 19 -2.03 -6.51 -5.60
N GLU A 20 -2.62 -5.36 -5.97
CA GLU A 20 -2.38 -4.75 -7.28
C GLU A 20 -0.94 -4.25 -7.41
N ALA A 21 -0.38 -3.63 -6.36
CA ALA A 21 1.01 -3.17 -6.36
C ALA A 21 2.01 -4.33 -6.51
N VAL A 22 1.71 -5.50 -5.94
CA VAL A 22 2.52 -6.71 -6.13
C VAL A 22 2.41 -7.22 -7.57
N LYS A 23 1.21 -7.25 -8.14
CA LYS A 23 0.96 -7.68 -9.53
C LYS A 23 1.69 -6.79 -10.54
N GLU A 24 1.68 -5.49 -10.31
CA GLU A 24 2.38 -4.48 -11.13
C GLU A 24 3.88 -4.35 -10.78
N LYS A 25 4.40 -5.19 -9.88
CA LYS A 25 5.82 -5.25 -9.47
C LYS A 25 6.37 -3.92 -8.94
N TYR A 26 5.56 -3.18 -8.19
CA TYR A 26 6.03 -2.01 -7.46
C TYR A 26 7.15 -2.42 -6.49
N ARG A 27 8.12 -1.52 -6.32
CA ARG A 27 9.21 -1.72 -5.37
C ARG A 27 8.69 -1.28 -4.01
N PHE A 28 8.81 -2.14 -3.01
CA PHE A 28 8.43 -1.82 -1.65
C PHE A 28 9.65 -1.40 -0.82
N TYR A 29 9.40 -0.94 0.41
CA TYR A 29 10.41 -0.56 1.40
C TYR A 29 11.04 0.82 1.20
N THR A 30 12.12 1.12 1.92
CA THR A 30 12.70 2.46 2.11
C THR A 30 13.07 3.21 0.82
N TYR A 31 13.42 2.48 -0.26
CA TYR A 31 13.76 3.05 -1.57
C TYR A 31 12.79 2.59 -2.67
N GLY A 32 11.62 2.12 -2.24
CA GLY A 32 10.55 1.70 -3.12
C GLY A 32 9.73 2.87 -3.66
N ASP A 33 8.64 2.52 -4.32
CA ASP A 33 7.67 3.44 -4.83
C ASP A 33 6.72 3.89 -3.70
N ALA A 34 6.09 5.06 -3.88
CA ALA A 34 5.25 5.68 -2.86
C ALA A 34 3.75 5.45 -3.13
N MET A 35 2.96 5.37 -2.06
CA MET A 35 1.50 5.31 -2.12
C MET A 35 0.93 6.64 -1.62
N LEU A 36 0.09 7.28 -2.44
CA LEU A 36 -0.68 8.46 -2.09
C LEU A 36 -2.12 8.05 -1.74
N VAL A 37 -2.60 8.44 -0.55
CA VAL A 37 -3.98 8.21 -0.09
C VAL A 37 -4.69 9.55 -0.03
N ILE A 38 -5.82 9.70 -0.74
CA ILE A 38 -6.67 10.90 -0.82
C ILE A 38 -8.12 10.57 -0.50
#